data_AF-A0AAW1NJG6-F1
#
_entry.id   AF-A0AAW1NJG6-F1
#
_cell.length_a   1.000
_cell.length_b   1.000
_cell.length_c   1.000
_cell.angle_alpha   90.00
_cell.angle_beta   90.00
_cell.angle_gamma   90.00
#
_symmetry.space_group_name_H-M   'P 1'
#
loop_
_entity.id
_entity.type
_entity.pdbx_description
1 polymer ?
#
loop_
_entity_poly.entity_id
_entity_poly.type
_entity_poly.pdbx_seq_one_letter_code
_entity_poly.pdbx_strand_id
1 'polypeptide(L)'
;MATNSTDSRSNTVAVQATNDDASASKLSCVKKGYMKDDYVHFFVRRPVRRSPIINRGYFARYAAVRQLLNQFLESGAQTGQCGHDKKQVLSLGAGFDTTYFQLQEEGKAPHLYVELDFKEVTSKKAGLIEIHNELREKVGVGASISPDNGEVHGDHYKLLPVDLRDVQKLNDIMALANLDPRMCFDILGSRLHSFYSWLGFKNIFYGYLRLV
;
A
#
# COMPACT_ATOMS: atom_id res chain seq x y z
N MET A 1 -17.20 -31.62 12.76
CA MET A 1 -17.01 -30.16 12.56
C MET A 1 -15.92 -29.69 13.51
N ALA A 2 -14.63 -29.75 13.12
CA ALA A 2 -13.52 -29.24 13.92
C ALA A 2 -12.23 -29.16 13.09
N THR A 3 -12.11 -28.18 12.19
CA THR A 3 -10.84 -27.76 11.54
C THR A 3 -11.12 -26.44 10.81
N ASN A 4 -10.85 -25.28 11.42
CA ASN A 4 -10.82 -23.97 10.73
C ASN A 4 -10.19 -22.86 11.60
N SER A 5 -10.04 -23.06 12.91
CA SER A 5 -9.49 -22.05 13.84
C SER A 5 -7.97 -22.10 14.02
N THR A 6 -7.34 -23.27 13.82
CA THR A 6 -5.88 -23.45 13.92
C THR A 6 -5.16 -23.00 12.65
N ASP A 7 -5.76 -23.23 11.49
CA ASP A 7 -5.18 -22.90 10.18
C ASP A 7 -5.19 -21.38 9.92
N SER A 8 -6.28 -20.70 10.30
CA SER A 8 -6.39 -19.24 10.25
C SER A 8 -5.38 -18.54 11.15
N ARG A 9 -5.19 -19.02 12.40
CA ARG A 9 -4.14 -18.52 13.31
C ARG A 9 -2.73 -18.71 12.74
N SER A 10 -2.45 -19.84 12.10
CA SER A 10 -1.13 -20.11 11.53
C SER A 10 -0.82 -19.17 10.35
N ASN A 11 -1.81 -18.92 9.49
CA ASN A 11 -1.70 -18.01 8.36
C ASN A 11 -1.54 -16.56 8.80
N THR A 12 -2.27 -16.09 9.82
CA THR A 12 -2.10 -14.73 10.38
C THR A 12 -0.68 -14.50 10.89
N VAL A 13 -0.09 -15.49 11.58
CA VAL A 13 1.30 -15.39 12.07
C VAL A 13 2.29 -15.32 10.90
N ALA A 14 2.10 -16.11 9.86
CA ALA A 14 2.94 -16.10 8.66
C ALA A 14 2.87 -14.76 7.89
N VAL A 15 1.67 -14.19 7.74
CA VAL A 15 1.45 -12.87 7.11
C VAL A 15 2.20 -11.78 7.88
N GLN A 16 2.05 -11.76 9.22
CA GLN A 16 2.73 -10.79 10.06
C GLN A 16 4.25 -10.93 10.00
N ALA A 17 4.77 -12.16 10.05
CA ALA A 17 6.20 -12.41 9.97
C ALA A 17 6.80 -11.93 8.64
N THR A 18 6.08 -12.15 7.54
CA THR A 18 6.50 -11.69 6.19
C THR A 18 6.53 -10.17 6.11
N ASN A 19 5.51 -9.50 6.64
CA ASN A 19 5.45 -8.04 6.70
C ASN A 19 6.58 -7.45 7.56
N ASP A 20 6.84 -8.02 8.74
CA ASP A 20 7.90 -7.57 9.64
C ASP A 20 9.29 -7.78 8.99
N ASP A 21 9.51 -8.91 8.32
CA ASP A 21 10.76 -9.19 7.60
C ASP A 21 11.00 -8.22 6.44
N ALA A 22 9.94 -7.90 5.68
CA ALA A 22 9.99 -6.94 4.59
C ALA A 22 10.32 -5.53 5.10
N SER A 23 9.70 -5.10 6.20
CA SER A 23 9.95 -3.79 6.83
C SER A 23 11.38 -3.68 7.33
N ALA A 24 11.90 -4.74 7.97
CA ALA A 24 13.29 -4.80 8.40
C ALA A 24 14.28 -4.74 7.22
N SER A 25 13.94 -5.38 6.09
CA SER A 25 14.74 -5.34 4.86
C SER A 25 14.74 -3.95 4.21
N LYS A 26 13.61 -3.23 4.21
CA LYS A 26 13.54 -1.82 3.79
C LYS A 26 14.43 -0.94 4.67
N LEU A 27 14.33 -1.07 6.00
CA LEU A 27 15.19 -0.30 6.93
C LEU A 27 16.68 -0.61 6.75
N SER A 28 17.05 -1.86 6.44
CA SER A 28 18.43 -2.22 6.08
C SER A 28 18.92 -1.44 4.86
N CYS A 29 18.08 -1.26 3.84
CA CYS A 29 18.40 -0.48 2.64
C CYS A 29 18.59 1.01 2.97
N VAL A 30 17.70 1.59 3.78
CA VAL A 30 17.79 2.99 4.25
C VAL A 30 19.11 3.23 4.98
N LYS A 31 19.42 2.39 5.97
CA LYS A 31 20.67 2.50 6.75
C LYS A 31 21.94 2.35 5.92
N LYS A 32 21.84 1.76 4.73
CA LYS A 32 22.95 1.60 3.78
C LYS A 32 22.95 2.63 2.66
N GLY A 33 22.03 3.59 2.68
CA GLY A 33 21.94 4.67 1.69
C GLY A 33 21.41 4.24 0.33
N TYR A 34 20.76 3.08 0.22
CA TYR A 34 20.12 2.65 -1.03
C TYR A 34 18.83 3.42 -1.30
N MET A 35 18.09 3.82 -0.27
CA MET A 35 16.81 4.51 -0.38
C MET A 35 16.72 5.58 0.70
N LYS A 36 15.99 6.67 0.42
CA LYS A 36 15.64 7.68 1.42
C LYS A 36 14.22 7.39 1.89
N ASP A 37 14.08 7.07 3.17
CA ASP A 37 12.79 6.84 3.80
C ASP A 37 12.93 7.13 5.30
N ASP A 38 12.37 8.27 5.70
CA ASP A 38 12.45 8.77 7.07
C ASP A 38 11.34 8.18 7.96
N TYR A 39 10.48 7.29 7.45
CA TYR A 39 9.31 6.77 8.17
C TYR A 39 9.39 5.28 8.49
N VAL A 40 10.08 4.47 7.68
CA VAL A 40 10.10 3.00 7.85
C VAL A 40 10.60 2.55 9.22
N HIS A 41 11.43 3.36 9.88
CA HIS A 41 11.96 3.06 11.19
C HIS A 41 10.88 2.97 12.29
N PHE A 42 9.75 3.68 12.16
CA PHE A 42 8.61 3.59 13.08
C PHE A 42 7.92 2.22 13.02
N PHE A 43 8.06 1.51 11.91
CA PHE A 43 7.41 0.23 11.66
C PHE A 43 8.31 -0.99 11.93
N VAL A 44 9.55 -0.77 12.38
CA VAL A 44 10.53 -1.85 12.61
C VAL A 44 10.93 -1.91 14.07
N ARG A 45 10.48 -2.96 14.76
CA ARG A 45 10.82 -3.21 16.17
C ARG A 45 12.31 -3.52 16.37
N ARG A 46 12.89 -4.31 15.48
CA ARG A 46 14.30 -4.75 15.57
C ARG A 46 14.97 -4.58 14.20
N PRO A 47 15.89 -3.62 14.04
CA PRO A 47 16.64 -3.48 12.81
C PRO A 47 17.49 -4.73 12.53
N VAL A 48 17.41 -5.24 11.31
CA VAL A 48 18.21 -6.38 10.84
C VAL A 48 19.10 -5.91 9.70
N ARG A 49 20.36 -6.34 9.69
CA ARG A 49 21.26 -6.07 8.56
C ARG A 49 21.11 -7.17 7.51
N ARG A 50 20.84 -6.80 6.25
CA ARG A 50 20.79 -7.74 5.12
C ARG A 50 22.07 -7.75 4.30
N SER A 51 22.28 -8.82 3.55
CA SER A 51 23.39 -8.93 2.60
C SER A 51 23.25 -7.92 1.46
N PRO A 52 24.36 -7.54 0.78
CA PRO A 52 24.29 -6.58 -0.33
C PRO A 52 23.35 -6.99 -1.46
N ILE A 53 23.28 -8.28 -1.79
CA ILE A 53 22.39 -8.78 -2.86
C ILE A 53 20.92 -8.61 -2.50
N ILE A 54 20.54 -8.84 -1.24
CA ILE A 54 19.17 -8.62 -0.76
C ILE A 54 18.83 -7.13 -0.79
N ASN A 55 19.72 -6.25 -0.31
CA ASN A 55 19.49 -4.81 -0.35
C ASN A 55 19.32 -4.29 -1.79
N ARG A 56 20.12 -4.80 -2.74
CA ARG A 56 19.98 -4.46 -4.17
C ARG A 56 18.63 -4.89 -4.75
N GLY A 57 18.15 -6.08 -4.41
CA GLY A 57 16.84 -6.56 -4.84
C GLY A 57 15.69 -5.69 -4.33
N TYR A 58 15.71 -5.36 -3.04
CA TYR A 58 14.72 -4.45 -2.44
C TYR A 58 14.78 -3.04 -3.03
N PHE A 59 15.99 -2.50 -3.25
CA PHE A 59 16.16 -1.22 -3.91
C PHE A 59 15.62 -1.22 -5.33
N ALA A 60 15.91 -2.24 -6.13
CA ALA A 60 15.41 -2.34 -7.50
C ALA A 60 13.88 -2.33 -7.54
N ARG A 61 13.23 -3.10 -6.65
CA ARG A 61 11.76 -3.11 -6.50
C ARG A 61 11.23 -1.74 -6.12
N TYR A 62 11.81 -1.11 -5.10
CA TYR A 62 11.43 0.24 -4.65
C TYR A 62 11.56 1.27 -5.79
N ALA A 63 12.71 1.30 -6.46
CA ALA A 63 13.00 2.26 -7.52
C ALA A 63 12.05 2.11 -8.71
N ALA A 64 11.76 0.87 -9.14
CA ALA A 64 10.84 0.60 -10.23
C ALA A 64 9.42 1.09 -9.92
N VAL A 65 8.87 0.75 -8.74
CA VAL A 65 7.54 1.20 -8.32
C VAL A 65 7.51 2.73 -8.16
N ARG A 66 8.54 3.31 -7.53
CA ARG A 66 8.65 4.77 -7.32
C ARG A 66 8.68 5.52 -8.64
N GLN A 67 9.41 5.02 -9.63
CA GLN A 67 9.47 5.61 -10.96
C GLN A 67 8.10 5.60 -11.66
N LEU A 68 7.41 4.45 -11.67
CA LEU A 68 6.08 4.33 -12.28
C LEU A 68 5.05 5.23 -11.57
N LEU A 69 5.10 5.29 -10.25
CA LEU A 69 4.23 6.13 -9.44
C LEU A 69 4.44 7.61 -9.75
N ASN A 70 5.70 8.09 -9.78
CA ASN A 70 6.01 9.47 -10.12
C ASN A 70 5.55 9.82 -11.54
N GLN A 71 5.79 8.96 -12.52
CA GLN A 71 5.31 9.17 -13.88
C GLN A 71 3.77 9.28 -13.95
N PHE A 72 3.06 8.45 -13.18
CA PHE A 72 1.60 8.53 -13.10
C PHE A 72 1.14 9.86 -12.47
N LEU A 73 1.75 10.27 -11.36
CA LEU A 73 1.40 11.50 -10.66
C LEU A 73 1.71 12.75 -11.49
N GLU A 74 2.79 12.71 -12.29
CA GLU A 74 3.21 13.81 -13.16
C GLU A 74 2.44 13.82 -14.50
N SER A 75 1.77 12.72 -14.87
CA SER A 75 0.98 12.63 -16.10
C SER A 75 -0.29 13.49 -16.02
N GLY A 76 -0.50 14.39 -16.99
CA GLY A 76 -1.71 15.24 -17.08
C GLY A 76 -1.55 16.68 -16.60
N ALA A 77 -0.48 17.01 -15.88
CA ALA A 77 -0.16 18.39 -15.47
C ALA A 77 0.08 19.34 -16.65
N GLN A 78 0.27 18.83 -17.87
CA GLN A 78 0.63 19.60 -19.07
C GLN A 78 -0.56 20.09 -19.90
N THR A 79 -1.80 19.62 -19.65
CA THR A 79 -2.93 19.87 -20.57
C THR A 79 -3.84 21.04 -20.19
N GLY A 80 -3.59 21.79 -19.11
CA GLY A 80 -4.28 23.06 -18.80
C GLY A 80 -5.81 22.98 -18.64
N GLN A 81 -6.40 21.80 -18.61
CA GLN A 81 -7.82 21.60 -18.37
C GLN A 81 -8.04 21.36 -16.88
N CYS A 82 -8.51 22.39 -16.17
CA CYS A 82 -8.80 22.43 -14.73
C CYS A 82 -9.89 21.45 -14.22
N GLY A 83 -10.14 20.33 -14.90
CA GLY A 83 -11.24 19.41 -14.60
C GLY A 83 -10.85 17.96 -14.26
N HIS A 84 -9.59 17.54 -14.43
CA HIS A 84 -9.20 16.11 -14.42
C HIS A 84 -8.13 15.68 -13.39
N ASP A 85 -7.70 16.53 -12.46
CA ASP A 85 -6.45 16.29 -11.69
C ASP A 85 -6.58 15.58 -10.33
N LYS A 86 -7.63 14.76 -10.14
CA LYS A 86 -7.76 13.97 -8.91
C LYS A 86 -7.12 12.59 -9.09
N LYS A 87 -5.78 12.55 -9.06
CA LYS A 87 -5.03 11.28 -9.08
C LYS A 87 -5.34 10.46 -7.84
N GLN A 88 -5.60 9.18 -8.02
CA GLN A 88 -5.84 8.25 -6.93
C GLN A 88 -4.85 7.10 -7.00
N VAL A 89 -4.41 6.62 -5.84
CA VAL A 89 -3.48 5.50 -5.74
C VAL A 89 -4.07 4.46 -4.81
N LEU A 90 -4.07 3.21 -5.25
CA LEU A 90 -4.49 2.06 -4.47
C LEU A 90 -3.29 1.12 -4.27
N SER A 91 -2.97 0.87 -3.01
CA SER A 91 -1.94 -0.09 -2.59
C SER A 91 -2.61 -1.32 -1.99
N LEU A 92 -2.59 -2.42 -2.72
CA LEU A 92 -3.08 -3.71 -2.25
C LEU A 92 -1.94 -4.43 -1.50
N GLY A 93 -2.24 -5.08 -0.38
CA GLY A 93 -1.21 -5.73 0.45
C GLY A 93 -0.13 -4.73 0.88
N ALA A 94 -0.55 -3.54 1.30
CA ALA A 94 0.34 -2.41 1.54
C ALA A 94 1.37 -2.69 2.65
N GLY A 95 1.07 -3.60 3.58
CA GLY A 95 1.92 -3.85 4.72
C GLY A 95 2.24 -2.57 5.49
N PHE A 96 3.46 -2.47 5.98
CA PHE A 96 4.02 -1.21 6.51
C PHE A 96 4.71 -0.36 5.45
N ASP A 97 4.13 -0.28 4.25
CA ASP A 97 4.63 0.66 3.25
C ASP A 97 4.51 2.11 3.70
N THR A 98 5.48 2.92 3.30
CA THR A 98 5.65 4.31 3.75
C THR A 98 5.57 5.31 2.60
N THR A 99 5.22 4.83 1.41
CA THR A 99 5.22 5.62 0.17
C THR A 99 4.34 6.86 0.27
N TYR A 100 3.16 6.77 0.91
CA TYR A 100 2.29 7.93 1.11
C TYR A 100 2.96 9.02 1.94
N PHE A 101 3.58 8.66 3.07
CA PHE A 101 4.27 9.62 3.95
C PHE A 101 5.43 10.31 3.21
N GLN A 102 6.21 9.54 2.43
CA GLN A 102 7.26 10.07 1.57
C GLN A 102 6.70 11.05 0.52
N LEU A 103 5.58 10.72 -0.14
CA LEU A 103 4.95 11.61 -1.12
C LEU A 103 4.39 12.89 -0.49
N GLN A 104 3.83 12.82 0.72
CA GLN A 104 3.39 14.00 1.46
C GLN A 104 4.56 14.94 1.77
N GLU A 105 5.68 14.39 2.25
CA GLU A 105 6.90 15.17 2.52
C GLU A 105 7.47 15.82 1.24
N GLU A 106 7.39 15.13 0.11
CA GLU A 106 7.83 15.63 -1.19
C GLU A 106 6.85 16.62 -1.85
N GLY A 107 5.67 16.85 -1.27
CA GLY A 107 4.61 17.67 -1.89
C GLY A 107 4.00 17.04 -3.16
N LYS A 108 4.13 15.72 -3.31
CA LYS A 108 3.66 14.94 -4.47
C LYS A 108 2.50 13.99 -4.14
N ALA A 109 1.88 14.13 -2.97
CA ALA A 109 0.79 13.23 -2.57
C ALA A 109 -0.39 13.32 -3.55
N PRO A 110 -0.99 12.16 -3.93
CA PRO A 110 -2.19 12.15 -4.77
C PRO A 110 -3.38 12.76 -4.04
N HIS A 111 -4.46 13.00 -4.78
CA HIS A 111 -5.73 13.45 -4.19
C HIS A 111 -6.29 12.42 -3.19
N LEU A 112 -6.08 11.13 -3.45
CA LEU A 112 -6.49 10.06 -2.55
C LEU A 112 -5.50 8.88 -2.63
N TYR A 113 -5.02 8.43 -1.48
CA TYR A 113 -4.17 7.26 -1.35
C TYR A 113 -4.88 6.24 -0.45
N VAL A 114 -5.15 5.05 -0.98
CA VAL A 114 -5.87 3.99 -0.28
C VAL A 114 -4.96 2.80 -0.11
N GLU A 115 -4.86 2.29 1.10
CA GLU A 115 -4.11 1.11 1.45
C GLU A 115 -5.02 0.02 1.98
N LEU A 116 -4.85 -1.17 1.45
CA LEU A 116 -5.65 -2.35 1.74
C LEU A 116 -4.73 -3.48 2.20
N ASP A 117 -5.04 -4.08 3.35
CA ASP A 117 -4.33 -5.26 3.85
C ASP A 117 -5.22 -6.05 4.83
N PHE A 118 -4.76 -7.21 5.29
CA PHE A 118 -5.40 -7.95 6.36
C PHE A 118 -5.52 -7.11 7.62
N LYS A 119 -6.63 -7.29 8.34
CA LYS A 119 -6.96 -6.52 9.55
C LYS A 119 -5.83 -6.52 10.56
N GLU A 120 -5.13 -7.63 10.73
CA GLU A 120 -4.06 -7.74 11.72
C GLU A 120 -2.82 -6.92 11.35
N VAL A 121 -2.63 -6.61 10.07
CA VAL A 121 -1.57 -5.72 9.57
C VAL A 121 -2.03 -4.28 9.69
N THR A 122 -3.25 -3.97 9.24
CA THR A 122 -3.79 -2.60 9.28
C THR A 122 -4.01 -2.10 10.71
N SER A 123 -4.46 -2.94 11.64
CA SER A 123 -4.57 -2.62 13.08
C SER A 123 -3.23 -2.22 13.69
N LYS A 124 -2.15 -2.95 13.38
CA LYS A 124 -0.80 -2.58 13.85
C LYS A 124 -0.36 -1.26 13.24
N LYS A 125 -0.59 -1.06 11.94
CA LYS A 125 -0.21 0.17 11.24
C LYS A 125 -0.97 1.38 11.78
N ALA A 126 -2.29 1.27 11.95
CA ALA A 126 -3.15 2.30 12.53
C ALA A 126 -2.70 2.67 13.95
N GLY A 127 -2.38 1.69 14.80
CA GLY A 127 -1.84 1.94 16.14
C GLY A 127 -0.49 2.69 16.11
N LEU A 128 0.40 2.35 15.18
CA LEU A 128 1.67 3.07 15.03
C LEU A 128 1.46 4.51 14.54
N ILE A 129 0.55 4.73 13.58
CA ILE A 129 0.17 6.06 13.11
C ILE A 129 -0.45 6.89 14.23
N GLU A 130 -1.26 6.28 15.10
CA GLU A 130 -1.87 6.98 16.24
C GLU A 130 -0.84 7.45 17.27
N ILE A 131 0.17 6.63 17.55
CA ILE A 131 1.18 6.87 18.59
C ILE A 131 2.22 7.91 18.14
N HIS A 132 2.57 7.94 16.85
CA HIS A 132 3.68 8.76 16.35
C HIS A 132 3.13 10.00 15.64
N ASN A 133 3.36 11.18 16.22
CA ASN A 133 2.86 12.45 15.70
C ASN A 133 3.34 12.71 14.26
N GLU A 134 4.57 12.32 13.94
CA GLU A 134 5.18 12.46 12.62
C GLU A 134 4.40 11.70 11.53
N LEU A 135 3.71 10.61 11.88
CA LEU A 135 2.83 9.87 10.97
C LEU A 135 1.42 10.45 11.00
N ARG A 136 0.92 10.79 12.19
CA ARG A 136 -0.43 11.34 12.39
C ARG A 136 -0.63 12.65 11.63
N GLU A 137 0.34 13.55 11.67
CA GLU A 137 0.28 14.83 10.96
C GLU A 137 0.14 14.65 9.44
N LYS A 138 0.75 13.61 8.87
CA LYS A 138 0.72 13.33 7.43
C LYS A 138 -0.60 12.73 6.94
N VAL A 139 -1.34 12.02 7.79
CA VAL A 139 -2.67 11.50 7.44
C VAL A 139 -3.78 12.55 7.60
N GLY A 140 -3.46 13.66 8.29
CA GLY A 140 -4.32 14.83 8.46
C GLY A 140 -4.81 14.99 9.90
N VAL A 141 -4.89 16.24 10.37
CA VAL A 141 -5.25 16.58 11.76
C VAL A 141 -6.66 16.08 12.15
N GLY A 142 -7.59 16.07 11.19
CA GLY A 142 -8.95 15.57 11.36
C GLY A 142 -9.13 14.08 11.09
N ALA A 143 -8.06 13.32 10.84
CA ALA A 143 -8.17 11.91 10.50
C ALA A 143 -8.73 11.10 11.69
N SER A 144 -9.74 10.28 11.41
CA SER A 144 -10.25 9.30 12.35
C SER A 144 -9.38 8.05 12.29
N ILE A 145 -8.77 7.66 13.41
CA ILE A 145 -7.91 6.49 13.52
C ILE A 145 -8.58 5.50 14.47
N SER A 146 -8.76 4.27 14.02
CA SER A 146 -9.32 3.18 14.82
C SER A 146 -8.44 1.94 14.71
N PRO A 147 -7.46 1.76 15.62
CA PRO A 147 -6.61 0.57 15.61
C PRO A 147 -7.37 -0.74 15.79
N ASP A 148 -8.43 -0.73 16.62
CA ASP A 148 -9.26 -1.92 16.89
C ASP A 148 -10.01 -2.40 15.64
N ASN A 149 -10.43 -1.47 14.79
CA ASN A 149 -11.03 -1.79 13.50
C ASN A 149 -9.99 -1.99 12.41
N GLY A 150 -8.77 -1.47 12.60
CA GLY A 150 -7.71 -1.52 11.59
C GLY A 150 -7.91 -0.47 10.49
N GLU A 151 -8.48 0.67 10.86
CA GLU A 151 -8.92 1.70 9.94
C GLU A 151 -8.25 3.04 10.23
N VAL A 152 -7.93 3.76 9.16
CA VAL A 152 -7.58 5.18 9.20
C VAL A 152 -8.37 5.87 8.11
N HIS A 153 -9.13 6.91 8.46
CA HIS A 153 -9.92 7.72 7.55
C HIS A 153 -9.47 9.17 7.64
N GLY A 154 -8.59 9.57 6.73
CA GLY A 154 -8.26 10.96 6.46
C GLY A 154 -8.83 11.42 5.11
N ASP A 155 -8.76 12.73 4.85
CA ASP A 155 -9.28 13.31 3.61
C ASP A 155 -8.57 12.79 2.36
N HIS A 156 -7.25 12.57 2.47
CA HIS A 156 -6.37 12.16 1.36
C HIS A 156 -5.73 10.78 1.57
N TYR A 157 -5.93 10.16 2.73
CA TYR A 157 -5.35 8.86 3.07
C TYR A 157 -6.39 7.98 3.73
N LYS A 158 -6.53 6.75 3.22
CA LYS A 158 -7.39 5.72 3.80
C LYS A 158 -6.62 4.44 3.98
N LEU A 159 -6.70 3.86 5.17
CA LEU A 159 -6.22 2.51 5.47
C LEU A 159 -7.44 1.68 5.83
N LEU A 160 -7.71 0.60 5.09
CA LEU A 160 -8.91 -0.21 5.30
C LEU A 160 -8.54 -1.70 5.36
N PRO A 161 -9.13 -2.46 6.31
CA PRO A 161 -8.92 -3.88 6.43
C PRO A 161 -9.73 -4.62 5.33
N VAL A 162 -9.07 -5.48 4.57
CA VAL A 162 -9.73 -6.36 3.60
C VAL A 162 -8.97 -7.67 3.43
N ASP A 163 -9.72 -8.76 3.31
CA ASP A 163 -9.17 -9.99 2.77
C ASP A 163 -9.21 -9.91 1.24
N LEU A 164 -8.06 -9.74 0.60
CA LEU A 164 -7.96 -9.59 -0.86
C LEU A 164 -8.44 -10.83 -1.65
N ARG A 165 -8.67 -11.96 -0.97
CA ARG A 165 -9.27 -13.16 -1.57
C ARG A 165 -10.79 -13.04 -1.72
N ASP A 166 -11.42 -12.11 -0.98
CA ASP A 166 -12.85 -11.82 -1.04
C ASP A 166 -13.13 -10.66 -2.01
N VAL A 167 -13.20 -11.00 -3.29
CA VAL A 167 -13.36 -10.02 -4.39
C VAL A 167 -14.66 -9.20 -4.28
N GLN A 168 -15.70 -9.75 -3.66
CA GLN A 168 -16.96 -9.01 -3.47
C GLN A 168 -16.79 -7.87 -2.48
N LYS A 169 -16.18 -8.13 -1.33
CA LYS A 169 -15.87 -7.09 -0.34
C LYS A 169 -14.92 -6.02 -0.87
N LEU A 170 -14.02 -6.38 -1.77
CA LEU A 170 -13.13 -5.41 -2.40
C LEU A 170 -13.92 -4.34 -3.16
N ASN A 171 -14.96 -4.73 -3.91
CA ASN A 171 -15.81 -3.77 -4.64
C ASN A 171 -16.55 -2.83 -3.69
N ASP A 172 -17.09 -3.37 -2.59
CA ASP A 172 -17.79 -2.57 -1.56
C ASP A 172 -16.83 -1.56 -0.90
N ILE A 173 -15.59 -1.98 -0.65
CA ILE A 173 -14.55 -1.13 -0.07
C ILE A 173 -14.10 -0.05 -1.05
N MET A 174 -14.01 -0.35 -2.34
CA MET A 174 -13.71 0.68 -3.35
C MET A 174 -14.79 1.77 -3.38
N ALA A 175 -16.07 1.39 -3.26
CA ALA A 175 -17.17 2.33 -3.15
C ALA A 175 -17.10 3.15 -1.85
N LEU A 176 -16.87 2.51 -0.71
CA LEU A 176 -16.71 3.17 0.60
C LEU A 176 -15.50 4.13 0.62
N ALA A 177 -14.43 3.75 -0.07
CA ALA A 177 -13.23 4.56 -0.18
C ALA A 177 -13.41 5.79 -1.10
N ASN A 178 -14.54 5.95 -1.80
CA ASN A 178 -14.74 6.95 -2.84
C ASN A 178 -13.65 6.89 -3.94
N LEU A 179 -13.18 5.68 -4.25
CA LEU A 179 -12.26 5.47 -5.37
C LEU A 179 -13.03 5.53 -6.70
N ASP A 180 -12.55 6.31 -7.65
CA ASP A 180 -12.97 6.23 -9.06
C ASP A 180 -12.02 5.28 -9.79
N PRO A 181 -12.47 4.07 -10.19
CA PRO A 181 -11.63 3.09 -10.88
C PRO A 181 -11.00 3.61 -12.17
N ARG A 182 -11.55 4.65 -12.79
CA ARG A 182 -11.04 5.25 -14.02
C ARG A 182 -9.80 6.13 -13.80
N MET A 183 -9.56 6.55 -12.55
CA MET A 183 -8.53 7.52 -12.17
C MET A 183 -7.47 6.91 -11.24
N CYS A 184 -7.54 5.60 -11.00
CA CYS A 184 -6.74 4.90 -10.00
C CYS A 184 -5.47 4.26 -10.61
N PHE A 185 -4.33 4.46 -9.94
CA PHE A 185 -3.11 3.69 -10.15
C PHE A 185 -3.01 2.58 -9.10
N ASP A 186 -2.93 1.34 -9.54
CA ASP A 186 -2.73 0.17 -8.67
C ASP A 186 -1.24 -0.17 -8.59
N ILE A 187 -0.70 -0.17 -7.37
CA ILE A 187 0.71 -0.44 -7.09
C ILE A 187 1.08 -1.92 -7.34
N LEU A 188 0.11 -2.84 -7.32
CA LEU A 188 0.30 -4.24 -7.70
C LEU A 188 -0.02 -4.52 -9.17
N GLY A 189 -0.87 -3.70 -9.78
CA GLY A 189 -1.38 -3.88 -11.13
C GLY A 189 -0.93 -2.77 -12.07
N SER A 190 0.29 -2.86 -12.60
CA SER A 190 0.66 -2.06 -13.77
C SER A 190 -0.35 -2.30 -14.91
N ARG A 191 -1.23 -1.32 -15.15
CA ARG A 191 -2.12 -1.15 -16.32
C ARG A 191 -2.82 -2.43 -16.83
N LEU A 192 -3.91 -2.84 -16.17
CA LEU A 192 -4.80 -3.90 -16.69
C LEU A 192 -6.08 -3.41 -17.41
N HIS A 193 -6.32 -2.11 -17.61
CA HIS A 193 -7.51 -1.66 -18.37
C HIS A 193 -7.19 -1.09 -19.77
N SER A 194 -6.14 -0.27 -19.92
CA SER A 194 -5.76 0.24 -21.25
C SER A 194 -5.03 -0.79 -22.14
N PHE A 195 -4.47 -1.86 -21.58
CA PHE A 195 -3.80 -2.91 -22.35
C PHE A 195 -4.78 -3.97 -22.90
N TYR A 196 -5.90 -4.19 -22.20
CA TYR A 196 -6.90 -5.22 -22.55
C TYR A 196 -7.91 -4.78 -23.61
N SER A 197 -8.03 -3.47 -23.85
CA SER A 197 -8.80 -2.95 -24.99
C SER A 197 -8.06 -3.16 -26.33
N TRP A 198 -6.73 -3.40 -26.30
CA TRP A 198 -5.92 -3.57 -27.50
C TRP A 198 -5.64 -5.04 -27.87
N LEU A 199 -5.61 -5.97 -26.89
CA LEU A 199 -5.60 -7.41 -27.15
C LEU A 199 -6.87 -8.07 -26.60
N GLY A 200 -7.79 -8.41 -27.49
CA GLY A 200 -9.05 -9.10 -27.17
C GLY A 200 -8.85 -10.52 -26.61
N PHE A 201 -8.50 -10.63 -25.33
CA PHE A 201 -8.45 -11.89 -24.58
C PHE A 201 -9.18 -11.77 -23.25
N LYS A 202 -10.39 -12.34 -23.18
CA LYS A 202 -11.34 -12.24 -22.06
C LYS A 202 -11.06 -13.16 -20.84
N ASN A 203 -9.97 -13.92 -20.74
CA ASN A 203 -9.94 -15.08 -19.82
C ASN A 203 -8.69 -15.32 -18.95
N ILE A 204 -7.82 -14.34 -18.69
CA ILE A 204 -6.56 -14.60 -17.95
C ILE A 204 -6.55 -14.09 -16.49
N PHE A 205 -7.64 -13.52 -15.98
CA PHE A 205 -7.67 -13.02 -14.59
C PHE A 205 -7.94 -14.11 -13.53
N TYR A 206 -8.40 -15.30 -13.93
CA TYR A 206 -8.71 -16.39 -12.98
C TYR A 206 -7.51 -17.27 -12.56
N GLY A 207 -6.33 -17.08 -13.16
CA GLY A 207 -5.17 -17.95 -12.92
C GLY A 207 -4.30 -17.58 -11.73
N TYR A 208 -4.28 -16.31 -11.30
CA TYR A 208 -3.31 -15.82 -10.31
C TYR A 208 -3.77 -15.98 -8.85
N LEU A 209 -5.08 -16.16 -8.61
CA LEU A 209 -5.65 -16.36 -7.27
C LEU A 209 -5.60 -17.83 -6.80
N ARG A 210 -4.91 -18.71 -7.54
CA ARG A 210 -4.87 -20.17 -7.26
C ARG A 210 -3.47 -20.69 -6.90
N LEU A 211 -2.50 -19.79 -6.71
CA LEU A 211 -1.11 -20.13 -6.40
C LEU A 211 -0.55 -19.39 -5.17
N VAL A 212 -1.42 -18.83 -4.33
CA VAL A 212 -1.10 -18.41 -2.95
C VAL A 212 -2.15 -18.98 -2.02
#